data_AF-A0A1A9NB30-F1
#
_entry.id   AF-A0A1A9NB30-F1
#
_cell.length_a   1.000
_cell.length_b   1.000
_cell.length_c   1.000
_cell.angle_alpha   90.00
_cell.angle_beta   90.00
_cell.angle_gamma   90.00
#
_symmetry.space_group_name_H-M   'P 1'
#
loop_
_entity.id
_entity.type
_entity.pdbx_description
1 polymer ?
#
loop_
_entity_poly.entity_id
_entity_poly.type
_entity_poly.pdbx_seq_one_letter_code
_entity_poly.pdbx_strand_id
1 'polypeptide(L)' 'MIEGVNGTNSAVSIDVGNGAEPEQNRGGNSVVPLLAGPACVSSAIFVWGMPFFYGRNVYAAVEQQSTPGGAGPYIAY' A
#
# COMPACT_ATOMS: atom_id res chain seq x y z
N MET A 1 -7.26 6.54 -8.48
CA MET A 1 -8.68 6.25 -8.20
C MET A 1 -8.73 4.81 -7.74
N ILE A 2 -9.45 4.54 -6.67
CA ILE A 2 -9.67 3.17 -6.22
C ILE A 2 -11.16 2.87 -6.27
N GLU A 3 -11.48 1.66 -6.70
CA GLU A 3 -12.83 1.18 -6.97
C GLU A 3 -13.21 0.14 -5.92
N GLY A 4 -14.35 0.36 -5.28
CA GLY A 4 -14.96 -0.64 -4.42
C GLY A 4 -15.59 -1.76 -5.23
N VAL A 5 -15.80 -2.93 -4.61
CA VAL A 5 -16.46 -4.09 -5.24
C VAL A 5 -17.89 -3.77 -5.72
N ASN A 6 -18.48 -2.69 -5.21
CA ASN A 6 -19.78 -2.14 -5.60
C ASN A 6 -19.70 -1.13 -6.77
N GLY A 7 -18.55 -0.99 -7.43
CA GLY A 7 -18.34 -0.06 -8.54
C GLY A 7 -18.25 1.42 -8.13
N THR A 8 -18.22 1.71 -6.83
CA THR A 8 -18.08 3.09 -6.34
C THR A 8 -16.61 3.50 -6.36
N ASN A 9 -16.34 4.63 -6.99
CA ASN A 9 -14.99 5.19 -7.09
C ASN A 9 -14.72 6.21 -5.99
N SER A 10 -13.54 6.10 -5.37
CA SER A 10 -13.02 7.11 -4.44
C SER A 10 -11.73 7.71 -4.98
N ALA A 11 -11.69 9.05 -4.97
CA ALA A 11 -10.49 9.80 -5.27
C ALA A 11 -9.63 9.87 -4.00
N VAL A 12 -8.62 9.00 -3.93
CA VAL A 12 -7.59 9.06 -2.90
C VAL A 12 -6.34 9.66 -3.50
N SER A 13 -5.94 10.82 -2.98
CA SER A 13 -4.61 11.39 -3.21
C SER A 13 -3.61 10.68 -2.31
N ILE A 14 -2.55 10.17 -2.92
CA ILE A 14 -1.44 9.51 -2.21
C ILE A 14 -0.21 10.36 -2.49
N ASP A 15 0.38 10.91 -1.43
CA ASP A 15 1.66 11.57 -1.54
C ASP A 15 2.74 10.51 -1.77
N VAL A 16 3.56 10.72 -2.79
CA VAL A 16 4.68 9.85 -3.13
C VAL A 16 5.96 10.66 -3.14
N GLY A 17 6.99 10.10 -2.51
CA GLY A 17 8.34 10.62 -2.51
C GLY A 17 9.14 10.03 -3.68
N ASN A 18 10.26 10.66 -4.01
CA ASN A 18 11.18 10.12 -4.99
C ASN A 18 11.83 8.86 -4.40
N GLY A 19 11.61 7.67 -4.98
CA GLY A 19 12.16 6.41 -4.51
C GLY A 19 13.69 6.27 -4.57
N ALA A 20 14.38 7.20 -5.23
CA ALA A 20 15.84 7.31 -5.16
C ALA A 20 16.33 8.03 -3.89
N GLU A 21 15.44 8.75 -3.19
CA GLU A 21 15.75 9.61 -2.03
C GLU A 21 15.43 9.07 -0.62
N PRO A 22 14.54 8.09 -0.29
CA PRO A 22 14.13 7.85 1.09
C PRO A 22 15.18 7.09 1.92
N GLU A 23 16.43 7.15 1.46
CA GLU A 23 17.65 6.42 1.78
C GLU A 23 17.69 5.00 1.20
N GLN A 24 18.78 4.69 0.48
CA GLN A 24 19.00 3.43 -0.22
C GLN A 24 18.87 2.18 0.71
N ASN A 25 17.73 1.49 0.72
CA ASN A 25 17.59 0.02 0.82
C ASN A 25 18.39 -0.78 1.90
N ARG A 26 18.92 -0.18 2.98
CA ARG A 26 19.88 -0.85 3.89
C ARG A 26 19.57 -0.76 5.38
N GLY A 27 18.56 0.01 5.79
CA GLY A 27 18.29 0.30 7.21
C GLY A 27 17.46 -0.73 7.98
N GLY A 28 17.07 -1.87 7.40
CA GLY A 28 16.24 -2.87 8.09
C GLY A 28 14.80 -2.43 8.41
N ASN A 29 14.36 -1.28 7.88
CA ASN A 29 13.00 -0.79 8.08
C ASN A 29 12.00 -1.69 7.33
N SER A 30 11.05 -2.29 8.06
CA SER A 30 9.98 -3.12 7.47
C SER A 30 8.94 -2.32 6.68
N VAL A 31 8.88 -0.98 6.88
CA VAL A 31 7.96 -0.08 6.19
C VAL A 31 8.67 1.24 5.89
N VAL A 32 8.60 1.70 4.64
CA VAL A 32 9.15 2.98 4.20
C VAL A 32 7.99 3.85 3.67
N PRO A 33 7.57 4.90 4.38
CA PRO A 33 6.52 5.78 3.89
C PRO A 33 6.97 6.51 2.62
N LEU A 34 6.03 6.84 1.74
CA LEU A 34 6.26 7.61 0.51
C LEU A 34 7.19 6.95 -0.53
N LEU A 35 7.67 5.72 -0.32
CA LEU A 35 8.47 5.02 -1.31
C LEU A 35 7.66 4.80 -2.59
N ALA A 36 8.15 5.30 -3.72
CA ALA A 36 7.60 5.01 -5.03
C ALA A 36 8.72 5.03 -6.06
N GLY A 37 8.98 3.90 -6.73
CA GLY A 37 10.02 3.87 -7.75
C GLY A 37 10.35 2.48 -8.26
N PRO A 38 11.27 2.38 -9.23
CA PRO A 38 11.74 1.10 -9.75
C PRO A 38 12.46 0.30 -8.66
N ALA A 39 12.31 -1.03 -8.67
CA ALA A 39 13.03 -1.90 -7.76
C ALA A 39 14.52 -1.89 -8.07
N CYS A 40 15.35 -1.99 -7.02
CA CYS A 40 16.80 -2.07 -7.19
C CYS A 40 17.27 -3.33 -7.95
N VAL A 41 16.46 -4.39 -7.93
CA VAL A 41 16.73 -5.66 -8.63
C VAL A 41 16.36 -5.63 -10.12
N SER A 42 15.44 -4.74 -10.52
CA SER A 42 15.01 -4.58 -11.91
C SER A 42 14.14 -3.33 -12.06
N SER A 43 14.41 -2.52 -13.08
CA SER A 43 13.60 -1.35 -13.40
C SER A 43 12.21 -1.66 -13.95
N ALA A 44 11.94 -2.92 -14.31
CA ALA A 44 10.62 -3.37 -14.76
C ALA A 44 9.65 -3.64 -13.59
N ILE A 45 10.17 -3.71 -12.36
CA ILE A 45 9.37 -3.89 -11.16
C ILE A 45 9.23 -2.54 -10.49
N PHE A 46 8.01 -2.17 -10.13
CA PHE A 46 7.71 -0.92 -9.44
C PHE A 46 7.34 -1.21 -7.99
N VAL A 47 8.05 -0.59 -7.06
CA VAL A 47 7.87 -0.77 -5.62
C VAL A 47 7.17 0.46 -5.07
N TRP A 48 6.05 0.22 -4.38
CA TRP A 48 5.36 1.21 -3.57
C TRP A 48 5.48 0.86 -2.10
N GLY A 49 5.95 1.82 -1.31
CA GLY A 49 5.72 1.83 0.12
C GLY A 49 4.24 1.87 0.41
N MET A 50 3.84 1.45 1.60
CA MET A 50 2.43 1.50 2.01
C MET A 50 2.20 2.74 2.88
N PRO A 51 1.94 3.93 2.29
CA PRO A 51 1.54 5.11 3.05
C PRO A 51 0.15 4.94 3.70
N PHE A 52 -0.62 3.93 3.28
CA PHE A 52 -1.99 3.67 3.74
C PHE A 52 -2.14 3.53 5.27
N PHE A 53 -1.09 3.12 5.98
CA PHE A 53 -1.15 2.87 7.42
C PHE A 53 -0.93 4.09 8.31
N TYR A 54 -0.40 5.18 7.76
CA TYR A 54 -0.05 6.32 8.59
C TYR A 54 -1.26 7.24 8.79
N GLY A 55 -1.65 7.42 10.06
CA GLY A 55 -2.69 8.37 10.47
C GLY A 55 -4.12 7.95 10.10
N ARG A 56 -4.34 6.73 9.62
CA ARG A 56 -5.66 6.18 9.27
C ARG A 56 -5.87 4.83 9.93
N ASN A 57 -7.10 4.57 10.35
CA ASN A 57 -7.48 3.24 10.82
C ASN A 57 -7.53 2.32 9.60
N VAL A 58 -6.64 1.34 9.57
CA VAL A 58 -6.64 0.32 8.51
C VAL A 58 -7.29 -0.95 9.06
N TYR A 59 -8.27 -1.44 8.31
CA TYR A 59 -8.94 -2.70 8.60
C TYR A 59 -8.45 -3.73 7.57
N ALA A 60 -7.80 -4.79 8.05
CA ALA A 60 -7.34 -5.89 7.21
C ALA A 60 -8.08 -7.17 7.57
N ALA A 61 -8.48 -7.92 6.55
CA ALA A 61 -9.02 -9.27 6.70
C ALA A 61 -7.93 -10.28 6.34
N VAL A 62 -7.63 -11.20 7.27
CA VAL A 62 -6.70 -12.30 7.03
C VAL A 62 -7.34 -13.29 6.05
N GLU A 63 -6.52 -13.90 5.20
CA GLU A 63 -6.95 -14.88 4.21
C GLU A 63 -7.82 -15.98 4.85
N GLN A 64 -8.95 -16.29 4.18
CA GLN A 64 -9.94 -17.30 4.60
C GLN A 64 -10.57 -17.07 5.98
N GLN A 65 -10.29 -15.95 6.65
CA GLN A 65 -10.96 -15.62 7.90
C GLN A 65 -12.33 -14.98 7.62
N SER A 66 -13.30 -15.36 8.43
CA SER A 66 -14.66 -14.83 8.34
C SER A 66 -14.68 -13.37 8.80
N THR A 67 -15.29 -12.51 7.99
CA THR A 67 -15.54 -11.12 8.33
C THR A 67 -16.97 -10.73 7.93
N PRO A 68 -17.51 -9.59 8.42
CA PRO A 68 -18.79 -9.07 7.95
C PRO A 68 -18.87 -8.84 6.43
N GLY A 69 -17.73 -8.65 5.75
CA GLY A 69 -17.64 -8.40 4.30
C GLY A 69 -17.38 -9.64 3.44
N GLY A 70 -17.35 -10.84 4.04
CA GLY A 70 -16.98 -12.09 3.36
C GLY A 70 -15.61 -12.63 3.82
N ALA A 71 -15.16 -13.75 3.25
CA ALA A 71 -13.85 -14.29 3.57
C ALA A 71 -12.74 -13.39 2.99
N GLY A 72 -11.71 -13.08 3.79
CA GLY A 72 -10.53 -12.36 3.32
C GLY A 72 -9.76 -13.11 2.22
N PRO A 73 -8.78 -12.46 1.54
CA PRO A 73 -8.14 -11.22 1.97
C PRO A 73 -8.75 -9.96 1.35
N TYR A 74 -8.81 -8.89 2.15
CA TYR A 74 -9.02 -7.53 1.66
C TYR A 74 -8.45 -6.51 2.64
N ILE A 75 -8.14 -5.32 2.13
CA ILE A 75 -7.70 -4.16 2.92
C ILE A 75 -8.72 -3.05 2.70
N ALA A 76 -9.23 -2.47 3.78
CA ALA A 76 -10.14 -1.32 3.78
C ALA A 76 -9.58 -0.20 4.67
N TYR A 77 -9.93 1.04 4.36
CA TYR A 77 -9.49 2.26 5.04
C TYR A 77 -10.68 3.21 5.24
#